data_AF-A0A2E8UBE0-F1
#
_entry.id   AF-A0A2E8UBE0-F1
#
_cell.length_a   1.000
_cell.length_b   1.000
_cell.length_c   1.000
_cell.angle_alpha   90.00
_cell.angle_beta   90.00
_cell.angle_gamma   90.00
#
_symmetry.space_group_name_H-M   'P 1'
#
loop_
_entity.id
_entity.type
_entity.pdbx_description
1 polymer ?
#
loop_
_entity_poly.entity_id
_entity_poly.type
_entity_poly.pdbx_seq_one_letter_code
_entity_poly.pdbx_strand_id
1 'polypeptide(L)'
;MPVDMSDIGELAEKIKDLGWHFEFLFPGKDILELMPTFKSLTIPMSIGHFAYQPATSGIEASGFKALLELAKEGNTWIKISGANRVSETDLPPYDDVKPMAQKLIDAAPERIMWGTDWPHPNKYEVNPNDGDLVNAFGEWVQDEAMRQKIMTDNPGEFYRF
;
A
#
# COMPACT_ATOMS: atom_id res chain seq x y z
N MET A 1 26.55 -5.05 -1.32
CA MET A 1 26.26 -3.93 -0.40
C MET A 1 24.75 -3.80 -0.35
N PRO A 2 24.11 -3.62 0.82
CA PRO A 2 22.69 -3.26 0.83
C PRO A 2 22.53 -1.91 0.11
N VAL A 3 21.44 -1.77 -0.65
CA VAL A 3 21.03 -0.54 -1.31
C VAL A 3 20.57 0.46 -0.25
N ASP A 4 21.10 1.68 -0.26
CA ASP A 4 20.65 2.78 0.61
C ASP A 4 19.55 3.60 -0.08
N MET A 5 18.76 4.35 0.69
CA MET A 5 17.81 5.33 0.16
C MET A 5 18.51 6.38 -0.73
N SER A 6 19.78 6.71 -0.46
CA SER A 6 20.57 7.60 -1.32
C SER A 6 20.81 7.05 -2.73
N ASP A 7 20.76 5.74 -2.92
CA ASP A 7 21.04 5.08 -4.20
C ASP A 7 19.82 5.09 -5.14
N ILE A 8 18.64 5.47 -4.64
CA ILE A 8 17.37 5.41 -5.37
C ILE A 8 17.42 6.21 -6.67
N GLY A 9 18.04 7.40 -6.67
CA GLY A 9 18.15 8.22 -7.87
C GLY A 9 18.96 7.55 -8.98
N GLU A 10 20.11 6.95 -8.63
CA GLU A 10 20.94 6.21 -9.60
C GLU A 10 20.21 4.96 -10.12
N LEU A 11 19.52 4.24 -9.24
CA LEU A 11 18.75 3.06 -9.63
C LEU A 11 17.55 3.43 -10.52
N ALA A 12 16.87 4.54 -10.24
CA ALA A 12 15.76 5.04 -11.07
C ALA A 12 16.23 5.27 -12.51
N GLU A 13 17.38 5.92 -12.69
CA GLU A 13 17.97 6.16 -14.02
C GLU A 13 18.31 4.86 -14.76
N LYS A 14 18.70 3.80 -14.05
CA LYS A 14 19.01 2.50 -14.65
C LYS A 14 17.77 1.73 -15.11
N ILE A 15 16.63 1.90 -14.43
CA ILE A 15 15.43 1.09 -14.69
C ILE A 15 14.33 1.83 -15.46
N LYS A 16 14.48 3.15 -15.68
CA LYS A 16 13.43 3.99 -16.31
C LYS A 16 12.96 3.48 -17.68
N ASP A 17 13.85 2.94 -18.51
CA ASP A 17 13.52 2.48 -19.86
C ASP A 17 13.03 1.02 -19.89
N LEU A 18 13.00 0.34 -18.73
CA LEU A 18 12.55 -1.05 -18.61
C LEU A 18 11.04 -1.15 -18.34
N GLY A 19 10.38 -0.01 -18.09
CA GLY A 19 9.01 0.03 -17.57
C GLY A 19 8.90 -0.72 -16.24
N TRP A 20 9.93 -0.67 -15.41
CA TRP A 20 9.93 -1.21 -14.06
C TRP A 20 9.45 -0.16 -13.06
N HIS A 21 9.21 -0.59 -11.83
CA HIS A 21 8.83 0.26 -10.72
C HIS A 21 9.68 -0.04 -9.49
N PHE A 22 9.68 0.88 -8.52
CA PHE A 22 10.12 0.56 -7.17
C PHE A 22 8.97 0.06 -6.32
N GLU A 23 9.23 -0.93 -5.47
CA GLU A 23 8.31 -1.34 -4.42
C GLU A 23 8.93 -0.98 -3.06
N PHE A 24 8.20 -0.21 -2.27
CA PHE A 24 8.65 0.28 -0.98
C PHE A 24 7.93 -0.41 0.17
N LEU A 25 8.74 -0.90 1.09
CA LEU A 25 8.36 -1.42 2.39
C LEU A 25 9.30 -0.82 3.43
N PHE A 26 8.76 -0.07 4.39
CA PHE A 26 9.54 0.67 5.37
C PHE A 26 8.73 0.86 6.67
N PRO A 27 9.36 1.18 7.80
CA PRO A 27 8.64 1.51 9.03
C PRO A 27 7.76 2.74 8.82
N GLY A 28 6.44 2.61 9.01
CA GLY A 28 5.49 3.67 8.63
C GLY A 28 5.74 5.04 9.25
N LYS A 29 6.36 5.10 10.44
CA LYS A 29 6.73 6.35 11.11
C LYS A 29 7.73 7.20 10.29
N ASP A 30 8.49 6.57 9.39
CA ASP A 30 9.55 7.21 8.62
C ASP A 30 9.01 7.90 7.34
N ILE A 31 7.72 7.73 7.01
CA ILE A 31 7.14 8.26 5.76
C ILE A 31 7.39 9.75 5.57
N LEU A 32 7.30 10.56 6.64
CA LEU A 32 7.49 12.01 6.58
C LEU A 32 8.92 12.40 6.20
N GLU A 33 9.90 11.66 6.70
CA GLU A 33 11.31 11.86 6.36
C GLU A 33 11.60 11.41 4.92
N LEU A 34 10.90 10.38 4.44
CA LEU A 34 11.06 9.82 3.10
C LEU A 34 10.30 10.59 2.01
N MET A 35 9.38 11.51 2.36
CA MET A 35 8.61 12.31 1.40
C MET A 35 9.46 13.00 0.32
N PRO A 36 10.61 13.65 0.62
CA PRO A 36 11.45 14.25 -0.41
C PRO A 36 11.94 13.23 -1.44
N THR A 37 12.31 12.03 -0.99
CA THR A 37 12.74 10.93 -1.87
C THR A 37 11.58 10.45 -2.74
N PHE A 38 10.43 10.17 -2.15
CA PHE A 38 9.23 9.72 -2.86
C PHE A 38 8.77 10.73 -3.92
N LYS A 39 8.79 12.03 -3.60
CA LYS A 39 8.43 13.10 -4.52
C LYS A 39 9.43 13.35 -5.64
N SER A 40 10.68 12.93 -5.45
CA SER A 40 11.72 13.06 -6.48
C SER A 40 11.65 11.98 -7.55
N LEU A 41 10.91 10.88 -7.30
CA LEU A 41 10.81 9.76 -8.22
C LEU A 41 9.97 10.11 -9.45
N THR A 42 10.56 9.91 -10.62
CA THR A 42 9.92 10.09 -11.93
C THR A 42 9.44 8.78 -12.55
N ILE A 43 9.82 7.64 -11.95
CA ILE A 43 9.35 6.30 -12.33
C ILE A 43 8.25 5.83 -11.38
N PRO A 44 7.36 4.92 -11.81
CA PRO A 44 6.29 4.44 -10.95
C PRO A 44 6.83 3.81 -9.66
N MET A 45 6.09 3.99 -8.57
CA MET A 45 6.36 3.29 -7.32
C MET A 45 5.10 2.64 -6.75
N SER A 46 5.27 1.54 -6.04
CA SER A 46 4.23 0.94 -5.21
C SER A 46 4.63 0.98 -3.73
N ILE A 47 3.65 1.23 -2.86
CA ILE A 47 3.83 1.21 -1.41
C ILE A 47 2.95 0.11 -0.80
N GLY A 48 3.58 -0.78 -0.03
CA GLY A 48 2.93 -1.91 0.61
C GLY A 48 2.15 -1.56 1.87
N HIS A 49 1.15 -2.37 2.20
CA HIS A 49 0.47 -2.46 3.50
C HIS A 49 0.10 -1.14 4.16
N PHE A 50 -0.60 -0.26 3.45
CA PHE A 50 -0.98 1.06 3.97
C PHE A 50 0.22 1.89 4.49
N ALA A 51 1.41 1.66 3.94
CA ALA A 51 2.68 2.22 4.42
C ALA A 51 2.92 1.99 5.92
N TYR A 52 2.46 0.85 6.47
CA TYR A 52 2.52 0.52 7.90
C TYR A 52 1.97 1.63 8.83
N GLN A 53 1.00 2.43 8.35
CA GLN A 53 0.34 3.41 9.21
C GLN A 53 -0.59 2.67 10.19
N PRO A 54 -0.45 2.85 11.51
CA PRO A 54 -1.33 2.18 12.46
C PRO A 54 -2.75 2.71 12.36
N ALA A 55 -3.75 1.82 12.25
CA ALA A 55 -5.16 2.19 12.22
C ALA A 55 -5.59 2.97 13.47
N THR A 56 -5.01 2.64 14.63
CA THR A 56 -5.22 3.33 15.91
C THR A 56 -4.80 4.80 15.90
N SER A 57 -3.91 5.22 14.97
CA SER A 57 -3.54 6.62 14.80
C SER A 57 -4.59 7.43 14.04
N GLY A 58 -5.49 6.75 13.33
CA GLY A 58 -6.58 7.34 12.56
C GLY A 58 -6.15 8.04 11.27
N ILE A 59 -7.14 8.33 10.42
CA ILE A 59 -6.92 8.94 9.09
C ILE A 59 -6.42 10.39 9.14
N GLU A 60 -6.46 11.04 10.31
CA GLU A 60 -5.99 12.40 10.49
C GLU A 60 -4.50 12.49 10.86
N ALA A 61 -3.86 11.34 11.14
CA ALA A 61 -2.45 11.24 11.45
C ALA A 61 -1.57 11.78 10.31
N SER A 62 -0.47 12.44 10.67
CA SER A 62 0.46 13.05 9.71
C SER A 62 1.00 12.03 8.70
N GLY A 63 1.36 10.83 9.15
CA GLY A 63 1.87 9.79 8.25
C GLY A 63 0.82 9.27 7.27
N PHE A 64 -0.44 9.08 7.70
CA PHE A 64 -1.51 8.69 6.77
C PHE A 64 -1.87 9.82 5.79
N LYS A 65 -1.84 11.08 6.24
CA LYS A 65 -2.00 12.24 5.35
C LYS A 65 -0.89 12.32 4.28
N ALA A 66 0.34 12.01 4.65
CA ALA A 66 1.45 11.92 3.70
C ALA A 66 1.24 10.79 2.68
N LEU A 67 0.75 9.62 3.10
CA LEU A 67 0.38 8.55 2.19
C LEU A 67 -0.74 8.96 1.22
N LEU A 68 -1.78 9.65 1.72
CA LEU A 68 -2.86 10.19 0.89
C LEU A 68 -2.37 11.23 -0.12
N GLU A 69 -1.38 12.04 0.26
CA GLU A 69 -0.74 13.00 -0.65
C GLU A 69 -0.04 12.26 -1.79
N LEU A 70 0.80 11.27 -1.47
CA LEU A 70 1.48 10.44 -2.48
C LEU A 70 0.50 9.73 -3.43
N ALA A 71 -0.64 9.23 -2.91
CA ALA A 71 -1.68 8.58 -3.71
C ALA A 71 -2.26 9.52 -4.80
N LYS A 72 -2.45 10.79 -4.44
CA LYS A 72 -3.08 11.81 -5.30
C LYS A 72 -2.14 12.34 -6.39
N GLU A 73 -0.83 12.34 -6.13
CA GLU A 73 0.18 12.91 -7.04
C GLU A 73 0.38 12.14 -8.36
N GLY A 74 -0.20 10.94 -8.50
CA GLY A 74 -0.30 10.27 -9.79
C GLY A 74 0.73 9.16 -10.05
N ASN A 75 1.88 9.22 -9.39
CA ASN A 75 2.99 8.29 -9.63
C ASN A 75 3.07 7.12 -8.61
N THR A 76 2.16 7.11 -7.64
CA THR A 76 2.17 6.14 -6.52
C THR A 76 0.99 5.19 -6.61
N TRP A 77 1.30 3.90 -6.61
CA TRP A 77 0.37 2.81 -6.43
C TRP A 77 0.38 2.34 -4.99
N ILE A 78 -0.78 1.99 -4.43
CA ILE A 78 -0.88 1.61 -3.02
C ILE A 78 -1.52 0.25 -2.91
N LYS A 79 -0.85 -0.65 -2.17
CA LYS A 79 -1.42 -1.93 -1.79
C LYS A 79 -2.13 -1.78 -0.46
N ILE A 80 -3.46 -1.92 -0.46
CA ILE A 80 -4.29 -2.00 0.75
C ILE A 80 -4.33 -3.44 1.29
N SER A 81 -3.16 -4.06 1.39
CA SER A 81 -2.93 -5.42 1.91
C SER A 81 -2.45 -5.40 3.36
N GLY A 82 -2.30 -6.57 3.99
CA GLY A 82 -1.71 -6.67 5.33
C GLY A 82 -2.52 -5.95 6.42
N ALA A 83 -3.85 -6.11 6.42
CA ALA A 83 -4.75 -5.50 7.43
C ALA A 83 -4.31 -5.85 8.86
N ASN A 84 -3.93 -7.11 9.08
CA ASN A 84 -3.37 -7.65 10.31
C ASN A 84 -2.02 -7.02 10.72
N ARG A 85 -1.37 -6.23 9.87
CA ARG A 85 -0.12 -5.51 10.19
C ARG A 85 -0.36 -4.10 10.70
N VAL A 86 -1.53 -3.53 10.40
CA VAL A 86 -1.86 -2.13 10.70
C VAL A 86 -3.04 -1.97 11.63
N SER A 87 -3.90 -2.98 11.74
CA SER A 87 -4.97 -3.05 12.74
C SER A 87 -4.40 -3.07 14.16
N GLU A 88 -5.20 -2.62 15.12
CA GLU A 88 -4.97 -2.80 16.56
C GLU A 88 -4.84 -4.28 16.94
N THR A 89 -5.50 -5.17 16.19
CA THR A 89 -5.54 -6.60 16.48
C THR A 89 -4.99 -7.44 15.32
N ASP A 90 -4.38 -8.58 15.66
CA ASP A 90 -3.90 -9.55 14.66
C ASP A 90 -5.03 -10.41 14.06
N LEU A 91 -6.23 -10.37 14.65
CA LEU A 91 -7.38 -11.19 14.28
C LEU A 91 -8.44 -10.37 13.52
N PRO A 92 -9.25 -11.01 12.64
CA PRO A 92 -10.37 -10.35 11.97
C PRO A 92 -11.40 -9.79 12.95
N PRO A 93 -12.23 -8.81 12.54
CA PRO A 93 -12.50 -8.40 11.15
C PRO A 93 -11.65 -7.22 10.60
N TYR A 94 -10.72 -6.67 11.39
CA TYR A 94 -9.92 -5.49 10.99
C TYR A 94 -10.76 -4.24 10.64
N ASP A 95 -11.89 -4.04 11.33
CA ASP A 95 -12.84 -2.95 11.08
C ASP A 95 -12.21 -1.55 11.23
N ASP A 96 -11.18 -1.44 12.07
CA ASP A 96 -10.42 -0.21 12.30
C ASP A 96 -9.59 0.22 11.07
N VAL A 97 -9.27 -0.71 10.16
CA VAL A 97 -8.55 -0.44 8.91
C VAL A 97 -9.48 0.10 7.81
N LYS A 98 -10.78 -0.20 7.88
CA LYS A 98 -11.78 0.17 6.87
C LYS A 98 -11.78 1.67 6.50
N PRO A 99 -11.74 2.62 7.46
CA PRO A 99 -11.70 4.05 7.13
C PRO A 99 -10.46 4.44 6.33
N MET A 100 -9.31 3.81 6.60
CA MET A 100 -8.07 4.05 5.84
C MET A 100 -8.20 3.52 4.41
N ALA A 101 -8.69 2.29 4.24
CA ALA A 101 -8.90 1.71 2.91
C ALA A 101 -9.82 2.58 2.06
N GLN A 102 -10.96 2.98 2.61
CA GLN A 102 -11.92 3.84 1.91
C GLN A 102 -11.32 5.19 1.53
N LYS A 103 -10.54 5.83 2.42
CA LYS A 103 -9.90 7.12 2.10
C LYS A 103 -8.87 7.02 0.99
N LEU A 104 -8.11 5.93 0.94
CA LEU A 104 -7.15 5.67 -0.13
C LEU A 104 -7.84 5.41 -1.47
N ILE A 105 -8.90 4.60 -1.45
CA ILE A 105 -9.72 4.31 -2.63
C ILE A 105 -10.35 5.58 -3.18
N ASP A 106 -10.96 6.40 -2.32
CA ASP A 106 -11.55 7.68 -2.71
C ASP A 106 -10.51 8.65 -3.32
N ALA A 107 -9.28 8.61 -2.80
CA ALA A 107 -8.22 9.52 -3.23
C ALA A 107 -7.57 9.13 -4.57
N ALA A 108 -7.48 7.83 -4.88
CA ALA A 108 -6.75 7.33 -6.05
C ALA A 108 -7.32 6.00 -6.58
N PRO A 109 -8.59 5.95 -7.03
CA PRO A 109 -9.29 4.70 -7.33
C PRO A 109 -8.60 3.85 -8.42
N GLU A 110 -7.90 4.49 -9.36
CA GLU A 110 -7.18 3.83 -10.46
C GLU A 110 -5.79 3.31 -10.05
N ARG A 111 -5.34 3.51 -8.80
CA ARG A 111 -3.99 3.16 -8.33
C ARG A 111 -3.99 2.38 -7.01
N ILE A 112 -5.14 1.85 -6.62
CA ILE A 112 -5.25 0.96 -5.46
C ILE A 112 -5.19 -0.50 -5.93
N MET A 113 -4.37 -1.29 -5.25
CA MET A 113 -4.25 -2.74 -5.45
C MET A 113 -4.49 -3.46 -4.13
N TRP A 114 -4.82 -4.74 -4.21
CA TRP A 114 -4.95 -5.62 -3.05
C TRP A 114 -4.14 -6.91 -3.24
N GLY A 115 -3.71 -7.51 -2.14
CA GLY A 115 -3.05 -8.80 -2.11
C GLY A 115 -3.09 -9.41 -0.71
N THR A 116 -2.92 -10.72 -0.60
CA THR A 116 -3.01 -11.42 0.69
C THR A 116 -1.86 -11.09 1.62
N ASP A 117 -0.66 -10.85 1.09
CA ASP A 117 0.61 -10.86 1.84
C ASP A 117 1.03 -12.25 2.35
N TRP A 118 0.51 -13.32 1.72
CA TRP A 118 0.96 -14.68 1.96
C TRP A 118 2.48 -14.83 1.67
N PRO A 119 3.27 -15.56 2.49
CA PRO A 119 2.88 -16.46 3.57
C PRO A 119 2.83 -15.81 4.97
N HIS A 120 2.60 -14.50 5.05
CA HIS A 120 2.51 -13.74 6.30
C HIS A 120 3.78 -13.83 7.15
N PRO A 121 4.97 -13.48 6.61
CA PRO A 121 6.21 -13.57 7.36
C PRO A 121 6.17 -12.68 8.61
N ASN A 122 6.86 -13.15 9.65
CA ASN A 122 6.94 -12.50 10.97
C ASN A 122 5.63 -12.48 11.77
N LYS A 123 4.62 -13.25 11.39
CA LYS A 123 3.41 -13.53 12.18
C LYS A 123 3.43 -14.95 12.73
N TYR A 124 4.25 -15.16 13.76
CA TYR A 124 4.53 -16.51 14.30
C TYR A 124 3.47 -17.04 15.28
N GLU A 125 2.78 -16.15 16.00
CA GLU A 125 1.78 -16.55 17.00
C GLU A 125 0.38 -16.67 16.39
N VAL A 126 0.00 -15.69 15.57
CA VAL A 126 -1.30 -15.62 14.89
C VAL A 126 -1.05 -15.40 13.40
N ASN A 127 -1.12 -16.48 12.62
CA ASN A 127 -1.06 -16.39 11.17
C ASN A 127 -2.48 -16.12 10.65
N PRO A 128 -2.72 -15.01 9.92
CA PRO A 128 -4.06 -14.71 9.41
C PRO A 128 -4.52 -15.78 8.42
N ASN A 129 -5.82 -16.05 8.43
CA ASN A 129 -6.44 -16.80 7.35
C ASN A 129 -6.63 -15.87 6.14
N ASP A 130 -6.14 -16.26 4.97
CA ASP A 130 -6.30 -15.45 3.74
C ASP A 130 -7.78 -15.15 3.42
N GLY A 131 -8.68 -16.07 3.73
CA GLY A 131 -10.13 -15.88 3.56
C GLY A 131 -10.69 -14.75 4.42
N ASP A 132 -10.14 -14.55 5.62
CA ASP A 132 -10.57 -13.44 6.49
C ASP A 132 -10.10 -12.09 5.95
N LEU A 133 -8.91 -12.03 5.34
CA LEU A 133 -8.42 -10.83 4.65
C LEU A 133 -9.25 -10.51 3.40
N VAL A 134 -9.67 -11.53 2.63
CA VAL A 134 -10.59 -11.37 1.49
C VAL A 134 -11.96 -10.88 1.98
N ASN A 135 -12.49 -11.44 3.06
CA ASN A 135 -13.76 -11.01 3.66
C ASN A 135 -13.68 -9.55 4.13
N ALA A 136 -12.60 -9.15 4.81
CA ALA A 136 -12.39 -7.78 5.25
C ALA A 136 -12.36 -6.81 4.06
N PHE A 137 -11.64 -7.14 2.97
CA PHE A 137 -11.68 -6.35 1.74
C PHE A 137 -13.11 -6.22 1.17
N GLY A 138 -13.86 -7.32 1.15
CA GLY A 138 -15.26 -7.32 0.73
C GLY A 138 -16.12 -6.35 1.55
N GLU A 139 -15.84 -6.21 2.85
CA GLU A 139 -16.51 -5.26 3.74
C GLU A 139 -16.10 -3.80 3.53
N TRP A 140 -14.87 -3.55 3.06
CA TRP A 140 -14.37 -2.20 2.77
C TRP A 140 -14.94 -1.66 1.45
N VAL A 141 -15.03 -2.52 0.44
CA VAL A 141 -15.40 -2.19 -0.94
C VAL A 141 -16.64 -2.99 -1.32
N GLN A 142 -17.83 -2.40 -1.23
CA GLN A 142 -19.08 -3.08 -1.57
C GLN A 142 -19.51 -2.88 -3.03
N ASP A 143 -18.88 -1.93 -3.74
CA ASP A 143 -19.11 -1.69 -5.15
C ASP A 143 -18.34 -2.71 -6.01
N GLU A 144 -19.05 -3.45 -6.85
CA GLU A 144 -18.48 -4.55 -7.64
C GLU A 144 -17.50 -4.05 -8.71
N ALA A 145 -17.78 -2.89 -9.33
CA ALA A 145 -16.86 -2.31 -10.31
C ALA A 145 -15.54 -1.90 -9.66
N MET A 146 -15.59 -1.32 -8.45
CA MET A 146 -14.39 -0.98 -7.69
C MET A 146 -13.63 -2.22 -7.21
N ARG A 147 -14.33 -3.31 -6.84
CA ARG A 147 -13.67 -4.60 -6.55
C ARG A 147 -12.90 -5.11 -7.76
N GLN A 148 -13.53 -5.09 -8.93
CA GLN A 148 -12.88 -5.50 -10.18
C GLN A 148 -11.65 -4.64 -10.47
N LYS A 149 -11.76 -3.31 -10.33
CA LYS A 149 -10.61 -2.41 -10.49
C LYS A 149 -9.45 -2.81 -9.59
N ILE A 150 -9.69 -2.91 -8.28
CA ILE A 150 -8.63 -3.13 -7.30
C ILE A 150 -7.99 -4.53 -7.42
N MET A 151 -8.79 -5.55 -7.71
CA MET A 151 -8.33 -6.94 -7.77
C MET A 151 -7.83 -7.38 -9.15
N THR A 152 -8.22 -6.68 -10.22
CA THR A 152 -7.93 -7.11 -11.60
C THR A 152 -7.38 -5.98 -12.46
N ASP A 153 -8.16 -4.92 -12.71
CA ASP A 153 -7.81 -3.95 -13.76
C ASP A 153 -6.57 -3.11 -13.40
N ASN A 154 -6.54 -2.57 -12.17
CA ASN A 154 -5.43 -1.79 -11.63
C ASN A 154 -4.11 -2.59 -11.61
N PRO A 155 -4.05 -3.80 -11.01
CA PRO A 155 -2.83 -4.59 -11.07
C PRO A 155 -2.50 -5.04 -12.51
N GLY A 156 -3.50 -5.23 -13.39
CA GLY A 156 -3.29 -5.54 -14.81
C GLY A 156 -2.58 -4.42 -15.55
N GLU A 157 -2.98 -3.17 -15.32
CA GLU A 157 -2.30 -1.98 -15.84
C GLU A 157 -0.88 -1.85 -15.26
N PHE A 158 -0.73 -2.00 -13.95
CA PHE A 158 0.55 -1.78 -13.27
C PHE A 158 1.60 -2.84 -13.56
N TYR A 159 1.22 -4.12 -13.52
CA TYR A 159 2.12 -5.25 -13.72
C TYR A 159 2.18 -5.76 -15.16
N ARG A 160 1.20 -5.37 -16.01
CA ARG A 160 1.12 -5.70 -17.44
C ARG A 160 0.94 -7.21 -17.72
N PHE A 161 -0.04 -7.83 -17.07
CA PHE A 161 -0.44 -9.23 -17.33
C PHE A 161 -1.63 -9.34 -18.29
#